data_AF-A0A2N7QFK4-F1
#
_entry.id   AF-A0A2N7QFK4-F1
#
_cell.length_a   1.000
_cell.length_b   1.000
_cell.length_c   1.000
_cell.angle_alpha   90.00
_cell.angle_beta   90.00
_cell.angle_gamma   90.00
#
_symmetry.space_group_name_H-M   'P 1'
#
loop_
_entity.id
_entity.type
_entity.pdbx_description
1 polymer ?
#
loop_
_entity_poly.entity_id
_entity_poly.type
_entity_poly.pdbx_seq_one_letter_code
_entity_poly.pdbx_strand_id
1 'polypeptide(L)'
;MFRFEAFDENDFLEFLWQGLLDDFIEEVLKRFELYSPKVQFELILYIRERLKESLYPEIFAKALEIKEDDAEHIMKGDGKIFEILIAERDNKGKVTGKICKALAIPQTSKIITNLSHLKSKLSVLKKLLGYNFAVFFESAFSGGSFMLPLAVALSVKKIPEDLRFTGKLNSKGEVLKVDFIKEK
;
A
#
# COMPACT_ATOMS: atom_id res chain seq x y z
N MET A 1 -14.73 6.07 24.48
CA MET A 1 -14.14 6.02 23.13
C MET A 1 -13.75 4.58 22.85
N PHE A 2 -14.24 3.99 21.76
CA PHE A 2 -13.95 2.60 21.41
C PHE A 2 -12.50 2.44 20.95
N ARG A 3 -11.93 1.26 21.22
CA ARG A 3 -10.58 0.87 20.79
C ARG A 3 -10.70 -0.11 19.63
N PHE A 4 -11.01 0.42 18.45
CA PHE A 4 -11.18 -0.38 17.23
C PHE A 4 -9.91 -1.17 16.87
N GLU A 5 -8.74 -0.66 17.24
CA GLU A 5 -7.45 -1.33 17.05
C GLU A 5 -7.26 -2.60 17.90
N ALA A 6 -8.13 -2.82 18.88
CA ALA A 6 -8.08 -3.99 19.76
C ALA A 6 -8.98 -5.13 19.28
N PHE A 7 -9.74 -4.94 18.20
CA PHE A 7 -10.58 -6.00 17.62
C PHE A 7 -9.69 -7.06 16.97
N ASP A 8 -10.21 -8.28 16.84
CA ASP A 8 -9.59 -9.26 15.92
C ASP A 8 -9.55 -8.65 14.51
N GLU A 9 -8.45 -8.88 13.80
CA GLU A 9 -8.23 -8.27 12.50
C GLU A 9 -9.31 -8.68 11.49
N ASN A 10 -9.76 -9.94 11.51
CA ASN A 10 -10.74 -10.43 10.56
C ASN A 10 -12.14 -9.88 10.89
N ASP A 11 -12.51 -9.88 12.17
CA ASP A 11 -13.77 -9.30 12.63
C ASP A 11 -13.86 -7.80 12.28
N PHE A 12 -12.77 -7.05 12.50
CA PHE A 12 -12.70 -5.64 12.14
C PHE A 12 -12.93 -5.42 10.65
N LEU A 13 -12.25 -6.18 9.79
CA LEU A 13 -12.39 -6.08 8.34
C LEU A 13 -13.79 -6.49 7.86
N GLU A 14 -14.38 -7.51 8.49
CA GLU A 14 -15.75 -7.91 8.21
C GLU A 14 -16.73 -6.79 8.54
N PHE A 15 -16.65 -6.19 9.73
CA PHE A 15 -17.49 -5.06 10.12
C PHE A 15 -17.29 -3.84 9.22
N LEU A 16 -16.05 -3.55 8.84
CA LEU A 16 -15.70 -2.49 7.90
C LEU A 16 -16.43 -2.71 6.57
N TRP A 17 -16.26 -3.88 5.93
CA TRP A 17 -16.84 -4.16 4.63
C TRP A 17 -18.36 -4.40 4.66
N GLN A 18 -18.95 -4.63 5.83
CA GLN A 18 -20.40 -4.59 6.04
C GLN A 18 -20.95 -3.16 6.20
N GLY A 19 -20.09 -2.14 6.33
CA GLY A 19 -20.49 -0.75 6.56
C GLY A 19 -20.88 -0.42 7.99
N LEU A 20 -20.65 -1.35 8.93
CA LEU A 20 -21.02 -1.17 10.34
C LEU A 20 -20.14 -0.14 11.07
N LEU A 21 -19.03 0.26 10.44
CA LEU A 21 -18.08 1.21 11.00
C LEU A 21 -18.17 2.61 10.35
N ASP A 22 -19.11 2.84 9.43
CA ASP A 22 -19.20 4.09 8.66
C ASP A 22 -19.39 5.32 9.57
N ASP A 23 -20.29 5.22 10.54
CA ASP A 23 -20.55 6.29 11.51
C ASP A 23 -19.34 6.58 12.43
N PHE A 24 -18.40 5.64 12.51
CA PHE A 24 -17.20 5.74 13.35
C PHE A 24 -15.92 5.95 12.53
N ILE A 25 -16.02 6.17 11.21
CA ILE A 25 -14.84 6.15 10.33
C ILE A 25 -13.78 7.18 10.73
N GLU A 26 -14.19 8.35 11.22
CA GLU A 26 -13.23 9.36 11.71
C GLU A 26 -12.44 8.86 12.93
N GLU A 27 -13.10 8.18 13.87
CA GLU A 27 -12.44 7.59 15.04
C GLU A 27 -11.53 6.43 14.65
N VAL A 28 -11.97 5.62 13.69
CA VAL A 28 -11.17 4.54 13.09
C VAL A 28 -9.90 5.13 12.48
N LEU A 29 -10.02 6.17 11.66
CA LEU A 29 -8.89 6.81 10.97
C LEU A 29 -7.91 7.51 11.91
N LYS A 30 -8.36 8.09 13.03
CA LYS A 30 -7.47 8.70 14.04
C LYS A 30 -6.42 7.73 14.58
N ARG A 31 -6.64 6.43 14.44
CA ARG A 31 -5.75 5.36 14.91
C ARG A 31 -5.06 4.62 13.76
N PHE A 32 -5.07 5.19 12.56
CA PHE A 32 -4.57 4.56 11.34
C PHE A 32 -3.20 3.88 11.52
N GLU A 33 -2.25 4.58 12.17
CA GLU A 33 -0.89 4.08 12.38
C GLU A 33 -0.78 2.87 13.32
N LEU A 34 -1.80 2.63 14.16
CA LEU A 34 -1.82 1.53 15.13
C LEU A 34 -2.24 0.19 14.50
N TYR A 35 -2.87 0.22 13.32
CA TYR A 35 -3.32 -0.99 12.65
C TYR A 35 -2.19 -1.71 11.90
N SER A 36 -2.43 -2.99 11.60
CA SER A 36 -1.55 -3.76 10.71
C SER A 36 -1.56 -3.19 9.29
N PRO A 37 -0.53 -3.47 8.47
CA PRO A 37 -0.52 -3.07 7.06
C PRO A 37 -1.72 -3.56 6.28
N LYS A 38 -2.26 -4.73 6.63
CA LYS A 38 -3.45 -5.31 6.01
C LYS A 38 -4.67 -4.43 6.27
N VAL A 39 -4.93 -4.09 7.52
CA VAL A 39 -6.05 -3.20 7.87
C VAL A 39 -5.87 -1.80 7.29
N GLN A 40 -4.66 -1.25 7.33
CA GLN A 40 -4.36 0.05 6.70
C GLN A 40 -4.64 0.04 5.20
N PHE A 41 -4.23 -1.02 4.50
CA PHE A 41 -4.48 -1.19 3.07
C PHE A 41 -5.99 -1.30 2.77
N GLU A 42 -6.70 -2.16 3.50
CA GLU A 42 -8.14 -2.36 3.34
C GLU A 42 -8.95 -1.10 3.67
N LEU A 43 -8.57 -0.33 4.69
CA LEU A 43 -9.21 0.95 5.00
C LEU A 43 -9.11 1.94 3.84
N ILE A 44 -7.95 1.98 3.16
CA ILE A 44 -7.76 2.87 2.02
C ILE A 44 -8.62 2.41 0.83
N LEU A 45 -8.69 1.11 0.58
CA LEU A 45 -9.60 0.57 -0.45
C LEU A 45 -11.05 0.87 -0.12
N TYR A 46 -11.47 0.62 1.12
CA TYR A 46 -12.81 0.87 1.60
C TYR A 46 -13.22 2.33 1.39
N ILE A 47 -12.35 3.27 1.76
CA ILE A 47 -12.60 4.70 1.56
C ILE A 47 -12.75 5.03 0.08
N ARG A 48 -11.84 4.54 -0.77
CA ARG A 48 -11.88 4.76 -2.22
C ARG A 48 -13.13 4.18 -2.87
N GLU A 49 -13.62 3.05 -2.39
CA GLU A 49 -14.73 2.33 -3.00
C GLU A 49 -16.10 2.80 -2.49
N ARG A 50 -16.23 3.10 -1.20
CA ARG A 50 -17.53 3.36 -0.56
C ARG A 50 -17.69 4.77 0.00
N LEU A 51 -16.61 5.36 0.52
CA LEU A 51 -16.70 6.63 1.24
C LEU A 51 -16.14 7.83 0.47
N LYS A 52 -15.66 7.65 -0.75
CA LYS A 52 -15.00 8.72 -1.53
C LYS A 52 -15.86 9.97 -1.76
N GLU A 53 -17.19 9.84 -1.71
CA GLU A 53 -18.15 10.94 -1.87
C GLU A 53 -18.68 11.48 -0.53
N SER A 54 -18.57 10.71 0.55
CA SER A 54 -19.17 11.05 1.86
C SER A 54 -18.14 11.45 2.92
N LEU A 55 -16.89 11.01 2.80
CA LEU A 55 -15.79 11.36 3.69
C LEU A 55 -15.11 12.64 3.19
N TYR A 56 -14.96 13.62 4.09
CA TYR A 56 -14.20 14.83 3.80
C TYR A 56 -12.69 14.53 3.72
N PRO A 57 -11.98 14.97 2.65
CA PRO A 57 -10.54 14.73 2.51
C PRO A 57 -9.71 15.19 3.70
N GLU A 58 -10.10 16.28 4.38
CA GLU A 58 -9.41 16.79 5.57
C GLU A 58 -9.28 15.75 6.70
N ILE A 59 -10.31 14.92 6.91
CA ILE A 59 -10.30 13.87 7.94
C ILE A 59 -9.20 12.84 7.63
N PHE A 60 -9.15 12.40 6.37
CA PHE A 60 -8.17 11.43 5.90
C PHE A 60 -6.75 12.03 5.85
N ALA A 61 -6.63 13.30 5.48
CA ALA A 61 -5.38 14.05 5.47
C ALA A 61 -4.74 14.12 6.86
N LYS A 62 -5.55 14.40 7.89
CA LYS A 62 -5.10 14.40 9.30
C LYS A 62 -4.62 13.01 9.74
N ALA A 63 -5.37 11.97 9.41
CA ALA A 63 -5.04 10.59 9.79
C ALA A 63 -3.70 10.09 9.21
N LEU A 64 -3.36 10.54 8.00
CA LEU A 64 -2.13 10.17 7.31
C LEU A 64 -1.00 11.20 7.43
N GLU A 65 -1.24 12.30 8.14
CA GLU A 65 -0.33 13.46 8.22
C GLU A 65 0.12 13.97 6.83
N ILE A 66 -0.83 14.11 5.90
CA ILE A 66 -0.60 14.55 4.51
C ILE A 66 -1.39 15.83 4.20
N LYS A 67 -1.15 16.40 3.01
CA LYS A 67 -1.95 17.53 2.53
C LYS A 67 -3.34 17.05 2.14
N GLU A 68 -4.32 17.95 2.23
CA GLU A 68 -5.69 17.68 1.81
C GLU A 68 -5.78 17.29 0.33
N ASP A 69 -5.04 18.00 -0.54
CA ASP A 69 -4.95 17.65 -1.97
C ASP A 69 -4.44 16.22 -2.21
N ASP A 70 -3.45 15.77 -1.43
CA ASP A 70 -2.94 14.39 -1.53
C ASP A 70 -3.99 13.39 -1.01
N ALA A 71 -4.73 13.73 0.04
CA ALA A 71 -5.79 12.90 0.58
C ALA A 71 -6.93 12.73 -0.42
N GLU A 72 -7.40 13.83 -1.03
CA GLU A 72 -8.40 13.79 -2.08
C GLU A 72 -7.92 12.97 -3.29
N HIS A 73 -6.67 13.18 -3.72
CA HIS A 73 -6.07 12.41 -4.81
C HIS A 73 -5.98 10.91 -4.47
N ILE A 74 -5.64 10.55 -3.23
CA ILE A 74 -5.64 9.15 -2.78
C ILE A 74 -7.06 8.59 -2.69
N MET A 75 -8.08 9.38 -2.39
CA MET A 75 -9.47 8.90 -2.27
C MET A 75 -10.16 8.75 -3.63
N LYS A 76 -9.93 9.68 -4.55
CA LYS A 76 -10.70 9.81 -5.80
C LYS A 76 -9.87 9.62 -7.07
N GLY A 77 -8.55 9.80 -6.99
CA GLY A 77 -7.66 9.77 -8.15
C GLY A 77 -7.40 8.36 -8.68
N ASP A 78 -6.70 8.31 -9.82
CA ASP A 78 -6.31 7.06 -10.48
C ASP A 78 -5.31 6.28 -9.61
N GLY A 79 -5.77 5.15 -9.09
CA GLY A 79 -4.96 4.21 -8.32
C GLY A 79 -5.00 2.83 -8.95
N LYS A 80 -3.89 2.09 -8.89
CA LYS A 80 -3.80 0.75 -9.46
C LYS A 80 -3.41 -0.27 -8.41
N ILE A 81 -4.22 -1.30 -8.27
CA ILE A 81 -3.85 -2.50 -7.51
C ILE A 81 -2.90 -3.34 -8.38
N PHE A 82 -1.79 -3.77 -7.80
CA PHE A 82 -0.82 -4.65 -8.43
C PHE A 82 -0.32 -5.70 -7.45
N GLU A 83 0.28 -6.76 -7.98
CA GLU A 83 0.78 -7.88 -7.21
C GLU A 83 2.31 -7.82 -7.07
N ILE A 84 2.79 -8.24 -5.90
CA ILE A 84 4.19 -8.33 -5.55
C ILE A 84 4.48 -9.75 -5.08
N LEU A 85 5.54 -10.35 -5.63
CA LEU A 85 6.08 -11.61 -5.14
C LEU A 85 7.05 -11.34 -3.99
N ILE A 86 6.63 -11.70 -2.78
CA ILE A 86 7.44 -11.62 -1.56
C ILE A 86 7.88 -13.02 -1.14
N ALA A 87 9.05 -13.11 -0.52
CA ALA A 87 9.53 -14.34 0.10
C ALA A 87 9.27 -14.25 1.60
N GLU A 88 8.61 -15.26 2.15
CA GLU A 88 8.33 -15.41 3.57
C GLU A 88 9.09 -16.61 4.10
N ARG A 89 9.64 -16.48 5.31
CA ARG A 89 10.37 -17.57 5.98
C ARG A 89 9.54 -18.03 7.17
N ASP A 90 9.22 -19.32 7.21
CA ASP A 90 8.51 -19.91 8.33
C ASP A 90 9.41 -20.11 9.57
N ASN A 91 8.80 -20.52 10.68
CA ASN A 91 9.51 -20.79 11.94
C ASN A 91 10.54 -21.93 11.86
N LYS A 92 10.51 -22.73 10.79
CA LYS A 92 11.44 -23.83 10.51
C LYS A 92 12.53 -23.43 9.50
N GLY A 93 12.54 -22.16 9.07
CA GLY A 93 13.52 -21.62 8.13
C GLY A 93 13.21 -21.89 6.65
N LYS A 94 12.09 -22.57 6.34
CA LYS A 94 11.66 -22.80 4.96
C LYS A 94 11.17 -21.50 4.36
N VAL A 95 11.65 -21.19 3.16
CA VAL A 95 11.22 -20.01 2.42
C VAL A 95 10.12 -20.41 1.43
N THR A 96 9.04 -19.65 1.41
CA THR A 96 7.93 -19.80 0.47
C THR A 96 7.62 -18.46 -0.18
N GLY A 97 7.25 -18.48 -1.46
CA GLY A 97 6.68 -17.33 -2.14
C GLY A 97 5.27 -17.05 -1.64
N LYS A 98 4.95 -15.76 -1.47
CA LYS A 98 3.61 -15.27 -1.19
C LYS A 98 3.33 -14.09 -2.11
N ILE A 99 2.09 -14.02 -2.59
CA ILE A 99 1.60 -12.86 -3.32
C ILE A 99 1.09 -11.85 -2.29
N CYS A 100 1.55 -10.61 -2.42
CA CYS A 100 1.09 -9.46 -1.66
C CYS A 100 0.51 -8.44 -2.64
N LYS A 101 -0.67 -7.90 -2.34
CA LYS A 101 -1.23 -6.79 -3.10
C LYS A 101 -0.67 -5.46 -2.63
N ALA A 102 -0.68 -4.48 -3.53
CA ALA A 102 -0.40 -3.09 -3.20
C ALA A 102 -1.18 -2.15 -4.10
N LEU A 103 -1.48 -0.95 -3.59
CA LEU A 103 -2.14 0.13 -4.30
C LEU A 103 -1.11 1.20 -4.62
N ALA A 104 -0.88 1.47 -5.90
CA ALA A 104 0.00 2.54 -6.38
C ALA A 104 -0.82 3.73 -6.89
N ILE A 105 -0.47 4.94 -6.44
CA ILE A 105 -1.15 6.18 -6.81
C ILE A 105 -0.07 7.20 -7.22
N PRO A 106 0.03 7.58 -8.50
CA PRO A 106 1.09 8.45 -8.98
C PRO A 106 0.86 9.92 -8.60
N GLN A 107 1.89 10.76 -8.75
CA GLN A 107 1.81 12.23 -8.72
C GLN A 107 1.31 12.87 -7.42
N THR A 108 1.60 12.28 -6.26
CA THR A 108 1.40 12.95 -4.96
C THR A 108 2.47 14.02 -4.71
N SER A 109 2.27 14.88 -3.72
CA SER A 109 3.22 15.93 -3.34
C SER A 109 4.47 15.38 -2.64
N LYS A 110 4.34 14.25 -1.95
CA LYS A 110 5.44 13.52 -1.27
C LYS A 110 5.24 12.00 -1.39
N ILE A 111 6.28 11.22 -1.07
CA ILE A 111 6.14 9.76 -0.98
C ILE A 111 5.30 9.43 0.26
N ILE A 112 4.18 8.75 0.05
CA ILE A 112 3.26 8.32 1.12
C ILE A 112 3.22 6.80 1.13
N THR A 113 3.37 6.19 2.30
CA THR A 113 3.33 4.74 2.43
C THR A 113 2.99 4.29 3.84
N ASN A 114 2.34 3.14 3.96
CA ASN A 114 2.12 2.47 5.22
C ASN A 114 3.33 1.65 5.73
N LEU A 115 4.38 1.47 4.90
CA LEU A 115 5.61 0.77 5.28
C LEU A 115 6.80 1.74 5.32
N SER A 116 6.91 2.49 6.42
CA SER A 116 7.88 3.59 6.58
C SER A 116 9.35 3.14 6.43
N HIS A 117 9.69 1.90 6.81
CA HIS A 117 11.03 1.32 6.66
C HIS A 117 11.47 1.13 5.20
N LEU A 118 10.55 1.22 4.24
CA LEU A 118 10.85 1.13 2.80
C LEU A 118 11.19 2.50 2.16
N LYS A 119 11.06 3.63 2.89
CA LYS A 119 11.26 5.00 2.37
C LYS A 119 12.56 5.18 1.59
N SER A 120 13.67 4.57 2.02
CA SER A 120 14.95 4.64 1.31
C SER A 120 14.89 4.02 -0.10
N LYS A 121 14.19 2.89 -0.26
CA LYS A 121 14.00 2.21 -1.55
C LYS A 121 12.98 2.95 -2.41
N LEU A 122 11.90 3.47 -1.82
CA LEU A 122 10.94 4.31 -2.52
C LEU A 122 11.59 5.60 -3.05
N SER A 123 12.56 6.15 -2.33
CA SER A 123 13.33 7.32 -2.77
C SER A 123 14.16 7.04 -4.03
N VAL A 124 14.64 5.81 -4.20
CA VAL A 124 15.31 5.38 -5.45
C VAL A 124 14.32 5.39 -6.61
N LEU A 125 13.11 4.88 -6.41
CA LEU A 125 12.05 4.91 -7.42
C LEU A 125 11.60 6.33 -7.76
N LYS A 126 11.45 7.22 -6.78
CA LYS A 126 11.17 8.64 -7.03
C LYS A 126 12.22 9.26 -7.96
N LYS A 127 13.50 9.00 -7.72
CA LYS A 127 14.59 9.50 -8.59
C LYS A 127 14.51 8.95 -10.00
N LEU A 128 14.14 7.67 -10.14
CA LEU A 128 13.98 7.01 -11.44
C LEU A 128 12.77 7.55 -12.22
N LEU A 129 11.62 7.71 -11.56
CA LEU A 129 10.35 8.10 -12.18
C LEU A 129 10.20 9.62 -12.37
N GLY A 130 10.93 10.43 -11.59
CA GLY A 130 10.88 11.89 -11.66
C GLY A 130 9.73 12.54 -10.90
N TYR A 131 8.88 11.77 -10.21
CA TYR A 131 7.73 12.28 -9.44
C TYR A 131 7.53 11.50 -8.12
N ASN A 132 6.77 12.05 -7.17
CA ASN A 132 6.38 11.32 -5.96
C ASN A 132 5.05 10.56 -6.18
N PHE A 133 4.79 9.59 -5.32
CA PHE A 133 3.63 8.72 -5.41
C PHE A 133 3.23 8.23 -4.01
N ALA A 134 2.00 7.79 -3.84
CA ALA A 134 1.59 6.98 -2.70
C ALA A 134 1.63 5.49 -3.05
N VAL A 135 2.04 4.68 -2.09
CA VAL A 135 1.96 3.22 -2.19
C VAL A 135 1.60 2.59 -0.85
N PHE A 136 0.53 1.79 -0.87
CA PHE A 136 0.03 1.08 0.31
C PHE A 136 0.11 -0.42 0.07
N PHE A 137 0.76 -1.14 0.98
CA PHE A 137 1.02 -2.57 0.87
C PHE A 137 0.11 -3.36 1.82
N GLU A 138 -0.49 -4.42 1.32
CA GLU A 138 -1.37 -5.31 2.08
C GLU A 138 -0.64 -6.07 3.21
N SER A 139 0.65 -6.36 3.04
CA SER A 139 1.42 -7.11 4.03
C SER A 139 2.73 -6.41 4.37
N ALA A 140 3.20 -6.58 5.61
CA ALA A 140 4.56 -6.22 5.98
C ALA A 140 5.56 -7.14 5.28
N PHE A 141 6.63 -6.57 4.72
CA PHE A 141 7.76 -7.33 4.20
C PHE A 141 9.04 -6.49 4.21
N SER A 142 10.16 -7.11 3.85
CA SER A 142 11.44 -6.44 3.68
C SER A 142 12.07 -6.76 2.32
N GLY A 143 13.21 -6.14 2.01
CA GLY A 143 13.89 -6.32 0.73
C GLY A 143 13.46 -5.30 -0.33
N GLY A 144 13.96 -5.49 -1.55
CA GLY A 144 13.79 -4.55 -2.68
C GLY A 144 13.10 -5.14 -3.89
N SER A 145 12.63 -6.39 -3.83
CA SER A 145 12.03 -7.07 -4.98
C SER A 145 10.70 -6.48 -5.44
N PHE A 146 10.06 -5.66 -4.61
CA PHE A 146 8.85 -4.92 -4.95
C PHE A 146 9.11 -3.72 -5.88
N MET A 147 10.36 -3.29 -6.06
CA MET A 147 10.66 -2.05 -6.76
C MET A 147 10.29 -2.12 -8.23
N LEU A 148 10.59 -3.24 -8.90
CA LEU A 148 10.21 -3.46 -10.29
C LEU A 148 8.69 -3.48 -10.50
N PRO A 149 7.89 -4.32 -9.79
CA PRO A 149 6.43 -4.31 -9.97
C PRO A 149 5.81 -2.94 -9.66
N LEU A 150 6.32 -2.20 -8.66
CA LEU A 150 5.83 -0.84 -8.37
C LEU A 150 6.17 0.15 -9.49
N ALA A 151 7.39 0.12 -10.02
CA ALA A 151 7.76 0.98 -11.14
C ALA A 151 6.90 0.70 -12.39
N VAL A 152 6.63 -0.58 -12.68
CA VAL A 152 5.71 -0.98 -13.76
C VAL A 152 4.31 -0.44 -13.47
N ALA A 153 3.76 -0.67 -12.27
CA ALA A 153 2.42 -0.24 -11.88
C ALA A 153 2.20 1.28 -12.03
N LEU A 154 3.25 2.06 -11.76
CA LEU A 154 3.26 3.52 -11.90
C LEU A 154 3.47 4.01 -13.35
N SER A 155 4.06 3.18 -14.23
CA SER A 155 4.45 3.61 -15.59
C SER A 155 3.51 3.14 -16.70
N VAL A 156 2.81 2.01 -16.53
CA VAL A 156 1.95 1.44 -17.58
C VAL A 156 0.48 1.69 -17.27
N LYS A 157 -0.38 1.82 -18.29
CA LYS A 157 -1.84 1.99 -18.09
C LYS A 157 -2.50 0.70 -17.58
N LYS A 158 -2.16 -0.45 -18.16
CA LYS A 158 -2.66 -1.78 -17.79
C LYS A 158 -1.47 -2.72 -17.55
N ILE A 159 -1.47 -3.41 -16.41
CA ILE A 159 -0.49 -4.47 -16.12
C ILE A 159 -1.00 -5.75 -16.81
N PRO A 160 -0.16 -6.46 -17.60
CA PRO A 160 -0.54 -7.74 -18.18
C PRO A 160 -0.92 -8.75 -17.09
N GLU A 161 -2.08 -9.41 -17.25
CA GLU A 161 -2.67 -10.29 -16.24
C GLU A 161 -1.91 -11.63 -16.10
N ASP A 162 -1.18 -12.01 -17.13
CA ASP A 162 -0.37 -13.23 -17.25
C ASP A 162 1.09 -13.05 -16.80
N LEU A 163 1.52 -11.80 -16.53
CA LEU A 163 2.87 -11.50 -16.11
C LEU A 163 2.93 -11.13 -14.62
N ARG A 164 4.03 -11.54 -13.99
CA ARG A 164 4.40 -11.13 -12.64
C ARG A 164 5.83 -10.61 -12.65
N PHE A 165 6.07 -9.56 -11.89
CA PHE A 165 7.35 -8.88 -11.85
C PHE A 165 7.97 -9.01 -10.46
N THR A 166 9.27 -9.27 -10.42
CA THR A 166 10.06 -9.24 -9.19
C THR A 166 11.45 -8.72 -9.52
N GLY A 167 11.97 -7.79 -8.72
CA GLY A 167 13.27 -7.19 -9.01
C GLY A 167 13.53 -5.94 -8.19
N LYS A 168 14.81 -5.75 -7.85
CA LYS A 168 15.31 -4.52 -7.25
C LYS A 168 15.73 -3.59 -8.38
N LEU A 169 15.47 -2.30 -8.24
CA LEU A 169 15.91 -1.28 -9.19
C LEU A 169 16.95 -0.38 -8.54
N ASN A 170 17.85 0.17 -9.35
CA ASN A 170 18.64 1.34 -8.97
C ASN A 170 18.06 2.62 -9.60
N SER A 171 18.67 3.77 -9.33
CA SER A 171 18.18 5.06 -9.83
C SER A 171 18.38 5.26 -11.34
N LYS A 172 19.13 4.37 -12.01
CA LYS A 172 19.31 4.36 -13.47
C LYS A 172 18.30 3.46 -14.18
N GLY A 173 17.45 2.74 -13.44
CA GLY A 173 16.50 1.79 -13.98
C GLY A 173 17.08 0.40 -14.26
N GLU A 174 18.31 0.13 -13.81
CA GLU A 174 18.91 -1.19 -13.97
C GLU A 174 18.28 -2.19 -12.99
N VAL A 175 17.87 -3.35 -13.50
CA VAL A 175 17.32 -4.45 -12.70
C VAL A 175 18.46 -5.22 -12.04
N LEU A 176 18.44 -5.27 -10.72
CA LEU A 176 19.41 -5.97 -9.89
C LEU A 176 18.85 -7.34 -9.45
N LYS A 177 19.76 -8.30 -9.26
CA LYS A 177 19.41 -9.62 -8.73
C LYS A 177 18.72 -9.51 -7.37
N VAL A 178 17.75 -10.39 -7.16
CA VAL A 178 17.01 -10.53 -5.90
C VAL A 178 17.05 -11.98 -5.47
N ASP A 179 16.92 -12.18 -4.16
CA ASP A 179 16.92 -13.52 -3.57
C ASP A 179 15.57 -14.23 -3.78
N PHE A 180 15.62 -15.55 -3.65
CA PHE A 180 14.48 -16.46 -3.64
C PHE A 180 13.64 -16.47 -4.93
N ILE A 181 14.31 -16.40 -6.08
CA ILE A 181 13.65 -16.45 -7.41
C ILE A 181 12.99 -17.81 -7.68
N LYS A 182 13.45 -18.90 -7.07
CA LYS A 182 12.84 -20.22 -7.30
C LYS A 182 11.55 -20.41 -6.51
N GLU A 183 11.47 -19.78 -5.36
CA GLU A 183 10.35 -19.82 -4.44
C GLU A 183 9.24 -18.84 -4.83
N LYS A 184 9.60 -17.77 -5.56
CA LYS A 184 8.71 -16.78 -6.15
C LYS A 184 8.20 -17.21 -7.52
#